data_AF-A0A9W4W6R4-F1
#
_entry.id   AF-A0A9W4W6R4-F1
#
_cell.length_a   1.000
_cell.length_b   1.000
_cell.length_c   1.000
_cell.angle_alpha   90.00
_cell.angle_beta   90.00
_cell.angle_gamma   90.00
#
_symmetry.space_group_name_H-M   'P 1'
#
loop_
_entity.id
_entity.type
_entity.pdbx_description
1 polymer ?
#
loop_
_entity_poly.entity_id
_entity_poly.type
_entity_poly.pdbx_seq_one_letter_code
_entity_poly.pdbx_strand_id
1 'polypeptide(L)'
;MEQVIDWWVSLLSHTNADSFYLKQILTFSGLLILCVLITIVKYTLKKCALSHLLVVCVIAISFLTTDYVLAKEAYEGSLEPSLDFHLMYFMFSVFDSLTAVVILVSYPLVSKSSNYSSSVIVVLGVLLINSVMHLFISGMMLYGGWPDKYDAFFYSSIVFLNSYILMTSLYAPLLIEWLSARLLYMKRKLFRGLMRV
;
A
#
# COMPACT_ATOMS: atom_id res chain seq x y z
N MET A 1 26.79 5.26 4.44
CA MET A 1 25.38 5.16 4.87
C MET A 1 24.70 6.51 4.73
N GLU A 2 25.22 7.58 5.33
CA GLU A 2 24.71 8.95 5.15
C GLU A 2 24.57 9.35 3.68
N GLN A 3 25.59 9.15 2.83
CA GLN A 3 25.49 9.46 1.39
C GLN A 3 24.35 8.72 0.66
N VAL A 4 23.97 7.51 1.10
CA VAL A 4 22.86 6.74 0.50
C VAL A 4 21.52 7.29 0.97
N ILE A 5 21.43 7.66 2.25
CA ILE A 5 20.25 8.30 2.83
C ILE A 5 20.06 9.68 2.23
N ASP A 6 21.13 10.47 2.13
CA ASP A 6 21.11 11.80 1.51
C ASP A 6 20.78 11.68 0.02
N TRP A 7 21.29 10.68 -0.70
CA TRP A 7 20.87 10.41 -2.08
C TRP A 7 19.38 10.03 -2.17
N TRP A 8 18.89 9.12 -1.32
CA TRP A 8 17.49 8.69 -1.32
C TRP A 8 16.53 9.82 -0.94
N VAL A 9 16.89 10.60 0.09
CA VAL A 9 16.14 11.79 0.52
C VAL A 9 16.29 12.91 -0.50
N SER A 10 17.40 13.01 -1.25
CA SER A 10 17.55 13.97 -2.35
C SER A 10 16.61 13.69 -3.52
N LEU A 11 16.25 12.41 -3.77
CA LEU A 11 15.17 12.07 -4.70
C LEU A 11 13.83 12.66 -4.24
N LEU A 12 13.66 12.84 -2.93
CA LEU A 12 12.48 13.46 -2.33
C LEU A 12 12.59 14.99 -2.20
N SER A 13 13.80 15.58 -2.25
CA SER A 13 14.02 16.98 -1.84
C SER A 13 14.80 17.89 -2.80
N HIS A 14 15.54 17.41 -3.81
CA HIS A 14 16.54 18.22 -4.53
C HIS A 14 16.46 18.25 -6.06
N THR A 15 15.43 17.68 -6.68
CA THR A 15 15.16 17.86 -8.12
C THR A 15 13.69 18.09 -8.33
N ASN A 16 13.22 19.33 -8.57
CA ASN A 16 11.80 19.69 -8.77
C ASN A 16 10.87 18.68 -8.06
N ALA A 17 10.93 18.61 -6.72
CA ALA A 17 10.41 17.47 -5.93
C ALA A 17 8.96 17.12 -6.28
N ASP A 18 8.17 18.14 -6.60
CA ASP A 18 6.82 18.03 -7.15
C ASP A 18 6.77 17.13 -8.39
N SER A 19 7.74 17.24 -9.31
CA SER A 19 7.82 16.45 -10.53
C SER A 19 8.20 14.98 -10.31
N PHE A 20 9.02 14.65 -9.30
CA PHE A 20 9.38 13.25 -9.02
C PHE A 20 8.24 12.55 -8.27
N TYR A 21 7.70 13.21 -7.24
CA TYR A 21 6.56 12.70 -6.48
C TYR A 21 5.31 12.54 -7.36
N LEU A 22 5.02 13.53 -8.21
CA LEU A 22 3.94 13.43 -9.19
C LEU A 22 4.19 12.31 -10.21
N LYS A 23 5.42 12.12 -10.70
CA LYS A 23 5.75 10.98 -11.58
C LYS A 23 5.53 9.64 -10.87
N GLN A 24 5.88 9.54 -9.60
CA GLN A 24 5.67 8.34 -8.80
C GLN A 24 4.18 8.04 -8.61
N ILE A 25 3.40 9.05 -8.23
CA ILE A 25 1.93 8.97 -8.12
C ILE A 25 1.33 8.53 -9.46
N LEU A 26 1.65 9.22 -10.55
CA LEU A 26 1.14 8.91 -11.88
C LEU A 26 1.52 7.49 -12.32
N THR A 27 2.74 7.04 -12.02
CA THR A 27 3.18 5.68 -12.33
C THR A 27 2.39 4.66 -11.53
N PHE A 28 2.22 4.88 -10.23
CA PHE A 28 1.48 3.97 -9.35
C PHE A 28 -0.01 3.91 -9.72
N SER A 29 -0.65 5.07 -9.90
CA SER A 29 -2.00 5.21 -10.45
C SER A 29 -2.16 4.48 -11.78
N GLY A 30 -1.22 4.66 -12.72
CA GLY A 30 -1.23 3.99 -14.02
C GLY A 30 -1.14 2.46 -13.89
N LEU A 31 -0.28 1.97 -12.99
CA LEU A 31 -0.17 0.54 -12.69
C LEU A 31 -1.44 -0.01 -12.03
N LEU A 32 -2.14 0.76 -11.18
CA LEU A 32 -3.41 0.36 -10.58
C LEU A 32 -4.52 0.28 -11.63
N ILE A 33 -4.63 1.29 -12.52
CA ILE A 33 -5.59 1.28 -13.63
C ILE A 33 -5.34 0.07 -14.53
N LEU A 34 -4.08 -0.19 -14.89
CA LEU A 34 -3.73 -1.38 -15.65
C LEU A 34 -4.12 -2.67 -14.91
N CYS A 35 -3.98 -2.70 -13.58
CA CYS A 35 -4.36 -3.85 -12.75
C CYS A 35 -5.87 -4.09 -12.82
N VAL A 36 -6.67 -3.03 -12.72
CA VAL A 36 -8.13 -3.09 -12.88
C VAL A 36 -8.50 -3.63 -14.25
N LEU A 37 -7.94 -3.06 -15.33
CA LEU A 37 -8.22 -3.48 -16.71
C LEU A 37 -7.87 -4.96 -16.93
N ILE A 38 -6.68 -5.39 -16.50
CA ILE A 38 -6.26 -6.79 -16.61
C ILE A 38 -7.18 -7.70 -15.79
N THR A 39 -7.61 -7.26 -14.60
CA THR A 39 -8.50 -8.04 -13.73
C THR A 39 -9.90 -8.17 -14.33
N ILE A 40 -10.44 -7.11 -14.95
CA ILE A 40 -11.69 -7.14 -15.70
C ILE A 40 -11.59 -8.15 -16.85
N VAL A 41 -10.53 -8.09 -17.66
CA VAL A 41 -10.33 -9.06 -18.76
C VAL A 41 -10.22 -10.49 -18.22
N LYS A 42 -9.49 -10.71 -17.12
CA LYS A 42 -9.42 -12.03 -16.48
C LYS A 42 -10.79 -12.49 -15.99
N TYR A 43 -11.62 -11.59 -15.46
CA TYR A 43 -12.97 -11.88 -14.99
C TYR A 43 -13.92 -12.25 -16.14
N THR A 44 -13.92 -11.49 -17.24
CA THR A 44 -14.76 -11.79 -18.41
C THR A 44 -14.38 -13.12 -19.07
N LEU A 45 -13.09 -13.49 -19.04
CA LEU A 45 -12.59 -14.80 -19.45
C LEU A 45 -12.82 -15.92 -18.42
N LYS A 46 -13.51 -15.66 -17.31
CA LYS A 46 -13.75 -16.59 -16.19
C LYS A 46 -12.46 -17.15 -15.55
N LYS A 47 -11.35 -16.43 -15.66
CA LYS A 47 -10.04 -16.76 -15.06
C LYS A 47 -9.82 -16.07 -13.70
N CYS A 48 -10.78 -15.27 -13.24
CA CYS A 48 -10.72 -14.53 -11.99
C CYS A 48 -12.08 -14.59 -11.29
N ALA A 49 -12.08 -14.70 -9.95
CA ALA A 49 -13.30 -14.67 -9.16
C ALA A 49 -13.82 -13.24 -9.00
N LEU A 50 -15.14 -13.09 -8.86
CA LEU A 50 -15.78 -11.79 -8.60
C LEU A 50 -15.22 -11.13 -7.33
N SER A 51 -14.93 -11.93 -6.29
CA SER A 51 -14.35 -11.43 -5.04
C SER A 51 -13.00 -10.74 -5.25
N HIS A 52 -12.12 -11.30 -6.10
CA HIS A 52 -10.83 -10.68 -6.41
C HIS A 52 -10.99 -9.41 -7.24
N LEU A 53 -11.90 -9.41 -8.21
CA LEU A 53 -12.23 -8.20 -8.97
C LEU A 53 -12.70 -7.06 -8.05
N LEU A 54 -13.59 -7.35 -7.10
CA LEU A 54 -14.06 -6.34 -6.14
C LEU A 54 -12.94 -5.83 -5.24
N VAL A 55 -12.06 -6.70 -4.73
CA VAL A 55 -10.90 -6.27 -3.95
C VAL A 55 -10.03 -5.31 -4.75
N VAL A 56 -9.70 -5.65 -6.00
CA VAL A 56 -8.92 -4.78 -6.89
C VAL A 56 -9.62 -3.44 -7.13
N CYS A 57 -10.93 -3.44 -7.39
CA CYS A 57 -11.68 -2.21 -7.62
C CYS A 57 -11.75 -1.32 -6.37
N VAL A 58 -12.00 -1.88 -5.19
CA VAL A 58 -12.08 -1.12 -3.93
C VAL A 58 -10.73 -0.46 -3.63
N ILE A 59 -9.63 -1.18 -3.82
CA ILE A 59 -8.28 -0.63 -3.64
C ILE A 59 -7.99 0.44 -4.68
N ALA A 60 -8.29 0.19 -5.95
CA ALA A 60 -8.06 1.17 -7.00
C ALA A 60 -8.83 2.47 -6.74
N ILE A 61 -10.10 2.39 -6.32
CA ILE A 61 -10.88 3.59 -5.99
C ILE A 61 -10.23 4.35 -4.82
N SER A 62 -9.86 3.67 -3.74
CA SER A 62 -9.24 4.32 -2.59
C SER A 62 -7.93 5.03 -2.95
N PHE A 63 -7.01 4.32 -3.61
CA PHE A 63 -5.69 4.86 -3.95
C PHE A 63 -5.77 5.93 -5.04
N LEU A 64 -6.58 5.75 -6.09
CA LEU A 64 -6.73 6.76 -7.15
C LEU A 64 -7.39 8.05 -6.63
N THR A 65 -8.31 7.94 -5.67
CA THR A 65 -8.90 9.13 -5.02
C THR A 65 -7.84 9.89 -4.22
N THR A 66 -7.00 9.15 -3.51
CA THR A 66 -5.89 9.69 -2.72
C THR A 66 -4.84 10.35 -3.61
N ASP A 67 -4.42 9.66 -4.67
CA ASP A 67 -3.49 10.15 -5.69
C ASP A 67 -4.01 11.40 -6.42
N TYR A 68 -5.33 11.48 -6.66
CA TYR A 68 -5.95 12.65 -7.27
C TYR A 68 -5.87 13.88 -6.36
N VAL A 69 -6.16 13.73 -5.06
CA VAL A 69 -6.06 14.83 -4.09
C VAL A 69 -4.62 15.34 -4.02
N LEU A 70 -3.67 14.42 -3.92
CA LEU A 70 -2.24 14.72 -3.92
C LEU A 70 -1.76 15.44 -5.18
N ALA A 71 -2.16 14.94 -6.35
CA ALA A 71 -1.82 15.56 -7.61
C ALA A 71 -2.40 16.98 -7.68
N LYS A 72 -3.65 17.16 -7.25
CA LYS A 72 -4.31 18.47 -7.22
C LYS A 72 -3.55 19.47 -6.33
N GLU A 73 -3.20 19.08 -5.10
CA GLU A 73 -2.45 19.95 -4.19
C GLU A 73 -1.06 20.30 -4.75
N ALA A 74 -0.38 19.34 -5.39
CA ALA A 74 0.89 19.60 -6.07
C ALA A 74 0.75 20.56 -7.26
N TYR A 75 -0.34 20.48 -8.03
CA TYR A 75 -0.60 21.37 -9.16
C TYR A 75 -1.02 22.78 -8.75
N GLU A 76 -1.73 22.92 -7.63
CA GLU A 76 -2.21 24.22 -7.11
C GLU A 76 -1.10 25.01 -6.39
N GLY A 77 0.09 24.43 -6.23
CA GLY A 77 1.25 25.10 -5.61
C GLY A 77 1.07 25.38 -4.12
N SER A 78 0.11 24.71 -3.48
CA SER A 78 -0.28 24.88 -2.07
C SER A 78 0.45 23.93 -1.12
N LEU A 79 1.49 23.23 -1.59
CA LEU A 79 2.38 22.42 -0.75
C LEU A 79 3.30 23.31 0.10
N GLU A 80 2.76 24.32 0.78
CA GLU A 80 3.42 24.85 1.97
C GLU A 80 3.32 23.78 3.06
N PRO A 81 4.36 23.56 3.88
CA PRO A 81 4.34 22.62 5.00
C PRO A 81 3.42 23.15 6.11
N SER A 82 2.12 23.16 5.86
CA SER A 82 1.06 23.73 6.68
C SER A 82 0.29 22.63 7.42
N LEU A 83 -0.78 23.06 8.12
CA LEU A 83 -1.83 22.23 8.68
C LEU A 83 -2.36 21.15 7.69
N ASP A 84 -2.19 21.36 6.40
CA ASP A 84 -2.76 20.50 5.35
C ASP A 84 -1.99 19.17 5.20
N PHE A 85 -0.67 19.16 5.43
CA PHE A 85 0.14 17.93 5.29
C PHE A 85 -0.15 16.86 6.36
N HIS A 86 -0.34 17.26 7.62
CA HIS A 86 -0.67 16.29 8.66
C HIS A 86 -2.09 15.74 8.50
N LEU A 87 -3.02 16.61 8.06
CA LEU A 87 -4.40 16.25 7.77
C LEU A 87 -4.45 15.25 6.61
N MET A 88 -3.63 15.46 5.59
CA MET A 88 -3.46 14.55 4.46
C MET A 88 -2.97 13.17 4.92
N TYR A 89 -1.88 13.06 5.69
CA TYR A 89 -1.43 11.75 6.21
C TYR A 89 -2.46 11.11 7.15
N PHE A 90 -3.18 11.91 7.93
CA PHE A 90 -4.29 11.39 8.74
C PHE A 90 -5.41 10.83 7.87
N MET A 91 -5.80 11.53 6.80
CA MET A 91 -6.79 11.05 5.84
C MET A 91 -6.33 9.77 5.14
N PHE A 92 -5.05 9.63 4.80
CA PHE A 92 -4.51 8.38 4.22
C PHE A 92 -4.67 7.22 5.20
N SER A 93 -4.36 7.45 6.47
CA SER A 93 -4.56 6.46 7.52
C SER A 93 -6.03 6.02 7.60
N VAL A 94 -6.97 6.98 7.53
CA VAL A 94 -8.41 6.72 7.55
C VAL A 94 -8.84 5.93 6.31
N PHE A 95 -8.41 6.33 5.11
CA PHE A 95 -8.77 5.66 3.86
C PHE A 95 -8.23 4.23 3.79
N ASP A 96 -7.00 3.98 4.23
CA ASP A 96 -6.43 2.63 4.29
C ASP A 96 -7.22 1.73 5.25
N SER A 97 -7.54 2.25 6.43
CA SER A 97 -8.34 1.53 7.43
C SER A 97 -9.76 1.25 6.93
N LEU A 98 -10.43 2.23 6.33
CA LEU A 98 -11.77 2.06 5.76
C LEU A 98 -11.75 1.05 4.61
N THR A 99 -10.76 1.13 3.73
CA THR A 99 -10.56 0.17 2.64
C THR A 99 -10.37 -1.24 3.17
N ALA A 100 -9.56 -1.40 4.22
CA ALA A 100 -9.37 -2.69 4.87
C ALA A 100 -10.69 -3.22 5.46
N VAL A 101 -11.48 -2.38 6.15
CA VAL A 101 -12.79 -2.76 6.71
C VAL A 101 -13.77 -3.16 5.60
N VAL A 102 -13.84 -2.39 4.51
CA VAL A 102 -14.71 -2.70 3.36
C VAL A 102 -14.33 -4.05 2.76
N ILE A 103 -13.04 -4.33 2.56
CA ILE A 103 -12.58 -5.64 2.05
C ILE A 103 -12.91 -6.75 3.05
N LEU A 104 -12.65 -6.53 4.34
CA LEU A 104 -12.92 -7.49 5.40
C LEU A 104 -14.40 -7.89 5.40
N VAL A 105 -15.32 -6.93 5.32
CA VAL A 105 -16.76 -7.20 5.37
C VAL A 105 -17.30 -7.73 4.05
N SER A 106 -16.87 -7.17 2.91
CA SER A 106 -17.43 -7.51 1.59
C SER A 106 -16.91 -8.84 1.04
N TYR A 107 -15.66 -9.23 1.36
CA TYR A 107 -15.05 -10.41 0.76
C TYR A 107 -15.80 -11.72 1.08
N PRO A 108 -16.19 -12.02 2.34
CA PRO A 108 -16.96 -13.23 2.65
C PRO A 108 -18.33 -13.25 1.96
N LEU A 109 -18.99 -12.09 1.83
CA LEU A 109 -20.31 -11.98 1.20
C LEU A 109 -20.27 -12.39 -0.28
N VAL A 110 -19.17 -12.11 -0.97
CA VAL A 110 -19.04 -12.34 -2.41
C VAL A 110 -18.30 -13.64 -2.74
N SER A 111 -17.30 -14.00 -1.95
CA SER A 111 -16.54 -15.24 -2.16
C SER A 111 -17.33 -16.50 -1.78
N LYS A 112 -18.37 -16.37 -0.94
CA LYS A 112 -19.11 -17.49 -0.32
C LYS A 112 -18.20 -18.46 0.45
N SER A 113 -16.96 -18.07 0.73
CA SER A 113 -15.97 -18.80 1.52
C SER A 113 -15.92 -18.21 2.92
N SER A 114 -15.86 -19.06 3.94
CA SER A 114 -15.58 -18.62 5.31
C SER A 114 -14.12 -18.20 5.51
N ASN A 115 -13.23 -18.59 4.60
CA ASN A 115 -11.80 -18.32 4.68
C ASN A 115 -11.36 -17.30 3.63
N TYR A 116 -10.54 -16.33 4.05
CA TYR A 116 -9.86 -15.40 3.17
C TYR A 116 -8.68 -16.08 2.48
N SER A 117 -8.43 -15.72 1.22
CA SER A 117 -7.20 -16.16 0.53
C SER A 117 -5.97 -15.47 1.13
N SER A 118 -4.80 -16.10 1.06
CA SER A 118 -3.55 -15.52 1.57
C SER A 118 -3.24 -14.17 0.92
N SER A 119 -3.53 -14.01 -0.38
CA SER A 119 -3.37 -12.73 -1.07
C SER A 119 -4.23 -11.62 -0.43
N VAL A 120 -5.48 -11.91 -0.09
CA VAL A 120 -6.36 -10.92 0.55
C VAL A 120 -5.93 -10.62 1.98
N ILE A 121 -5.44 -11.62 2.72
CA ILE A 121 -4.85 -11.41 4.04
C ILE A 121 -3.62 -10.49 3.95
N VAL A 122 -2.76 -10.68 2.96
CA VAL A 122 -1.58 -9.82 2.72
C VAL A 122 -2.01 -8.41 2.36
N VAL A 123 -2.99 -8.24 1.48
CA VAL A 123 -3.59 -6.93 1.13
C VAL A 123 -4.10 -6.22 2.39
N LEU A 124 -4.90 -6.89 3.22
CA LEU A 124 -5.41 -6.34 4.47
C LEU A 124 -4.27 -5.96 5.43
N GLY A 125 -3.24 -6.82 5.54
CA GLY A 125 -2.06 -6.55 6.35
C GLY A 125 -1.31 -5.30 5.89
N VAL A 126 -1.11 -5.15 4.58
CA VAL A 126 -0.45 -3.97 4.01
C VAL A 126 -1.24 -2.70 4.28
N LEU A 127 -2.56 -2.70 4.07
CA LEU A 127 -3.42 -1.53 4.34
C LEU A 127 -3.34 -1.12 5.82
N LEU A 128 -3.40 -2.08 6.74
CA LEU A 128 -3.31 -1.78 8.17
C LEU A 128 -1.92 -1.27 8.57
N ILE A 129 -0.85 -1.84 8.02
CA ILE A 129 0.52 -1.35 8.26
C ILE A 129 0.68 0.07 7.73
N ASN A 130 0.24 0.34 6.50
CA ASN A 130 0.26 1.70 5.94
C ASN A 130 -0.54 2.67 6.81
N SER A 131 -1.74 2.27 7.23
CA SER A 131 -2.58 3.09 8.10
C SER A 131 -1.88 3.49 9.40
N VAL A 132 -1.20 2.54 10.07
CA VAL A 132 -0.40 2.83 11.27
C VAL A 132 0.80 3.72 10.97
N MET A 133 1.51 3.49 9.87
CA MET A 133 2.66 4.31 9.48
C MET A 133 2.25 5.76 9.17
N HIS A 134 1.14 5.94 8.45
CA HIS A 134 0.58 7.26 8.16
C HIS A 134 0.14 7.99 9.43
N LEU A 135 -0.48 7.28 10.38
CA LEU A 135 -0.84 7.84 11.68
C LEU A 135 0.40 8.26 12.48
N PHE A 136 1.45 7.44 12.46
CA PHE A 136 2.70 7.73 13.15
C PHE A 136 3.37 9.00 12.61
N ILE A 137 3.50 9.12 11.28
CA ILE A 137 4.05 10.34 10.65
C ILE A 137 3.16 11.56 10.92
N SER A 138 1.84 11.43 10.81
CA SER A 138 0.91 12.51 11.14
C SER A 138 1.08 12.97 12.59
N GLY A 139 1.21 12.03 13.54
CA GLY A 139 1.49 12.32 14.94
C GLY A 139 2.83 13.02 15.16
N MET A 140 3.91 12.56 14.50
CA MET A 140 5.21 13.24 14.56
C MET A 140 5.12 14.69 14.07
N MET A 141 4.41 14.93 12.97
CA MET A 141 4.22 16.27 12.41
C MET A 141 3.40 17.19 13.33
N LEU A 142 2.43 16.65 14.08
CA LEU A 142 1.63 17.41 15.04
C LEU A 142 2.42 17.85 16.29
N TYR A 143 3.35 17.03 16.77
CA TYR A 143 4.03 17.27 18.06
C TYR A 143 5.51 17.64 17.95
N GLY A 144 6.16 17.37 16.82
CA GLY A 144 7.62 17.47 16.66
C GLY A 144 8.12 18.16 15.39
N GLY A 145 7.22 18.61 14.51
CA GLY A 145 7.60 19.17 13.21
C GLY A 145 7.93 18.08 12.17
N TRP A 146 8.59 18.45 11.08
CA TRP A 146 8.92 17.50 10.02
C TRP A 146 9.84 16.37 10.53
N PRO A 147 9.60 15.10 10.11
CA PRO A 147 10.47 13.98 10.46
C PRO A 147 11.92 14.25 10.06
N ASP A 148 12.87 13.71 10.82
CA ASP A 148 14.27 13.78 10.41
C ASP A 148 14.52 12.95 9.13
N LYS A 149 15.70 13.11 8.55
CA LYS A 149 16.05 12.44 7.29
C LYS A 149 16.08 10.91 7.38
N TYR A 150 16.31 10.34 8.56
CA TYR A 150 16.30 8.89 8.78
C TYR A 150 14.87 8.38 8.87
N ASP A 151 14.01 9.06 9.62
CA ASP A 151 12.59 8.73 9.74
C ASP A 151 11.89 8.83 8.38
N ALA A 152 12.17 9.88 7.61
CA ALA A 152 11.67 10.04 6.25
C ALA A 152 12.16 8.93 5.30
N PHE A 153 13.43 8.52 5.42
CA PHE A 153 13.99 7.40 4.65
C PHE A 153 13.31 6.06 4.98
N PHE A 154 13.16 5.73 6.27
CA PHE A 154 12.54 4.49 6.70
C PHE A 154 11.06 4.44 6.31
N TYR A 155 10.33 5.52 6.55
CA TYR A 155 8.93 5.62 6.17
C TYR A 155 8.73 5.44 4.66
N SER A 156 9.45 6.20 3.84
CA SER A 156 9.32 6.12 2.37
C SER A 156 9.71 4.73 1.83
N SER A 157 10.74 4.09 2.40
CA SER A 157 11.14 2.74 2.03
C SER A 157 10.09 1.68 2.38
N ILE A 158 9.48 1.78 3.56
CA ILE A 158 8.41 0.88 4.00
C ILE A 158 7.18 1.05 3.12
N VAL A 159 6.74 2.29 2.88
CA VAL A 159 5.60 2.57 1.99
C VAL A 159 5.86 2.05 0.59
N PHE A 160 7.07 2.23 0.03
CA PHE A 160 7.42 1.71 -1.28
C PHE A 160 7.37 0.17 -1.34
N LEU A 161 7.94 -0.49 -0.34
CA LEU A 161 7.90 -1.95 -0.22
C LEU A 161 6.47 -2.46 -0.09
N ASN A 162 5.65 -1.82 0.74
CA ASN A 162 4.25 -2.14 0.93
C ASN A 162 3.44 -1.99 -0.36
N SER A 163 3.66 -0.91 -1.11
CA SER A 163 3.07 -0.72 -2.43
C SER A 163 3.45 -1.83 -3.41
N TYR A 164 4.70 -2.29 -3.40
CA TYR A 164 5.12 -3.42 -4.24
C TYR A 164 4.45 -4.74 -3.83
N ILE A 165 4.36 -5.02 -2.53
CA ILE A 165 3.67 -6.22 -2.00
C ILE A 165 2.18 -6.18 -2.33
N LEU A 166 1.54 -5.02 -2.17
CA LEU A 166 0.14 -4.78 -2.52
C LEU A 166 -0.08 -5.10 -4.00
N MET A 167 0.68 -4.45 -4.89
CA MET A 167 0.54 -4.64 -6.33
C MET A 167 0.79 -6.08 -6.76
N THR A 168 1.81 -6.74 -6.20
CA THR A 168 2.08 -8.15 -6.46
C THR A 168 0.90 -9.03 -6.03
N SER A 169 0.29 -8.73 -4.87
CA SER A 169 -0.87 -9.46 -4.35
C SER A 169 -2.10 -9.33 -5.26
N LEU A 170 -2.28 -8.18 -5.91
CA LEU A 170 -3.36 -7.94 -6.86
C LEU A 170 -3.11 -8.56 -8.24
N TYR A 171 -1.90 -8.43 -8.78
CA TYR A 171 -1.55 -8.92 -10.12
C TYR A 171 -1.35 -10.44 -10.18
N ALA A 172 -0.70 -10.99 -9.16
CA ALA A 172 -0.25 -12.38 -9.09
C ALA A 172 -0.68 -13.03 -7.75
N PRO A 173 -1.99 -13.09 -7.44
CA PRO A 173 -2.47 -13.64 -6.18
C PRO A 173 -1.99 -15.08 -5.93
N LEU A 174 -1.90 -15.91 -6.98
CA LEU A 174 -1.39 -17.28 -6.89
C LEU A 174 0.07 -17.37 -6.45
N LEU A 175 0.90 -16.39 -6.82
CA LEU A 175 2.30 -16.34 -6.37
C LEU A 175 2.35 -16.10 -4.85
N ILE A 176 1.50 -15.21 -4.33
CA ILE A 176 1.38 -14.96 -2.89
C ILE A 176 0.89 -16.22 -2.16
N GLU A 177 -0.15 -16.90 -2.67
CA GLU A 177 -0.61 -18.17 -2.08
C GLU A 177 0.54 -19.20 -1.99
N TRP A 178 1.32 -19.33 -3.07
CA TRP A 178 2.46 -20.25 -3.11
C TRP A 178 3.55 -19.87 -2.11
N LEU A 179 3.91 -18.58 -2.03
CA LEU A 179 4.90 -18.06 -1.08
C LEU A 179 4.45 -18.27 0.37
N SER A 180 3.20 -17.93 0.68
CA SER A 180 2.61 -18.11 2.02
C SER A 180 2.60 -19.57 2.43
N ALA A 181 2.23 -20.49 1.54
CA ALA A 181 2.27 -21.92 1.80
C ALA A 181 3.71 -22.42 2.07
N ARG A 182 4.69 -21.95 1.29
CA ARG A 182 6.11 -22.29 1.48
C ARG A 182 6.65 -21.76 2.81
N LEU A 183 6.34 -20.52 3.17
CA LEU A 183 6.75 -19.92 4.45
C LEU A 183 6.14 -20.68 5.64
N LEU A 184 4.85 -21.04 5.57
CA LEU A 184 4.19 -21.85 6.59
C LEU A 184 4.82 -23.24 6.72
N TYR A 185 5.19 -23.88 5.60
CA TYR A 185 5.90 -25.14 5.60
C TYR A 185 7.27 -25.02 6.29
N MET A 186 8.06 -24.00 5.94
CA MET A 186 9.36 -23.76 6.57
C MET A 186 9.22 -23.49 8.07
N LYS A 187 8.25 -22.66 8.47
CA LYS A 187 7.92 -22.42 9.89
C LYS A 187 7.63 -23.74 10.60
N ARG A 188 6.72 -24.57 10.08
CA ARG A 188 6.38 -25.87 10.68
C ARG A 188 7.60 -26.79 10.80
N LYS A 189 8.47 -26.80 9.79
CA LYS A 189 9.71 -27.60 9.81
C LYS A 189 10.68 -27.13 10.89
N LEU A 190 10.86 -25.82 11.03
CA LEU A 190 11.75 -25.20 12.02
C LEU A 190 11.26 -25.47 13.46
N PHE A 191 9.96 -25.28 13.71
CA PHE A 191 9.34 -25.58 15.02
C PHE A 191 9.35 -27.07 15.37
N ARG A 192 9.18 -27.98 14.39
CA ARG A 192 9.33 -29.43 14.62
C ARG A 192 10.77 -29.84 14.92
N GLY A 193 11.76 -29.12 14.38
CA GLY A 193 13.17 -29.32 14.71
C GLY A 193 13.49 -28.90 16.14
N LEU A 194 12.91 -27.78 16.60
CA LEU A 194 13.08 -27.26 17.97
C LEU A 194 12.38 -28.11 19.05
N MET A 195 11.23 -28.74 18.75
CA MET A 195 10.53 -29.61 19.71
C MET A 195 11.08 -31.06 19.78
N ARG A 196 12.14 -31.38 19.03
CA ARG A 196 12.83 -32.68 19.07
C ARG A 196 14.17 -32.63 19.82
N VAL A 197 14.46 -31.52 20.50
CA VAL A 197 15.61 -31.34 21.40
C VAL A 197 15.13 -31.49 22.84
#